data_AF-A0A3D3P9J8-F1
#
_entry.id   AF-A0A3D3P9J8-F1
#
_cell.length_a   1.000
_cell.length_b   1.000
_cell.length_c   1.000
_cell.angle_alpha   90.00
_cell.angle_beta   90.00
_cell.angle_gamma   90.00
#
_symmetry.space_group_name_H-M   'P 1'
#
loop_
_entity.id
_entity.type
_entity.pdbx_description
1 polymer ?
#
loop_
_entity_poly.entity_id
_entity_poly.type
_entity_poly.pdbx_seq_one_letter_code
_entity_poly.pdbx_strand_id
1 'polypeptide(L)' 'MMFYYGNFGGMNFIWWLVWLILIFWIFATPYNIPGQRMKKNSPLDILQKRFASGQITNDEYQERKKILENDLSKLS' A
#
# COMPACT_ATOMS: atom_id res chain seq x y z
N MET A 1 -37.16 -44.69 1.69
CA MET A 1 -36.48 -44.30 2.94
C MET A 1 -36.19 -42.81 2.85
N MET A 2 -36.70 -42.03 3.79
CA MET A 2 -36.68 -40.56 3.77
C MET A 2 -35.26 -40.03 4.02
N PHE A 3 -34.70 -39.27 3.06
CA PHE A 3 -33.39 -38.61 3.15
C PHE A 3 -33.50 -37.34 4.02
N TYR A 4 -33.60 -37.54 5.33
CA TYR A 4 -33.53 -36.48 6.33
C TYR A 4 -32.34 -36.74 7.24
N TYR A 5 -31.13 -36.45 6.75
CA TYR A 5 -29.97 -36.18 7.61
C TYR A 5 -29.63 -34.69 7.44
N GLY A 6 -30.14 -33.91 8.38
CA GLY A 6 -30.17 -32.45 8.34
C GLY A 6 -28.79 -31.82 8.44
N ASN A 7 -28.52 -30.90 7.51
CA ASN A 7 -28.25 -29.47 7.74
C ASN A 7 -27.29 -28.98 8.85
N PHE A 8 -26.56 -29.83 9.57
CA PHE A 8 -25.54 -29.39 10.53
C PHE A 8 -24.19 -29.09 9.88
N GLY A 9 -23.97 -29.53 8.64
CA GLY A 9 -22.77 -29.19 7.86
C GLY A 9 -22.93 -27.90 7.03
N GLY A 10 -24.07 -27.69 6.38
CA GLY A 10 -24.24 -26.61 5.40
C GLY A 10 -24.09 -25.19 5.99
N MET A 11 -24.55 -24.98 7.22
CA MET A 11 -24.58 -23.64 7.82
C MET A 11 -23.18 -23.07 8.09
N ASN A 12 -22.22 -23.92 8.46
CA ASN A 12 -20.82 -23.52 8.69
C ASN A 12 -20.02 -23.36 7.41
N PHE A 13 -20.28 -24.19 6.40
CA PHE A 13 -19.58 -24.10 5.11
C PHE A 13 -19.94 -22.83 4.35
N ILE A 14 -21.21 -22.43 4.39
CA ILE A 14 -21.66 -21.16 3.78
C ILE A 14 -21.00 -19.97 4.49
N TRP A 15 -20.93 -19.99 5.82
CA TRP A 15 -20.25 -18.96 6.59
C TRP A 15 -18.75 -18.89 6.25
N TRP A 16 -18.07 -20.03 6.15
CA TRP A 16 -16.67 -20.12 5.72
C TRP A 16 -16.44 -19.58 4.30
N LEU A 17 -17.37 -19.85 3.38
CA LEU A 17 -17.30 -19.38 2.01
C LEU A 17 -17.38 -17.84 1.95
N VAL A 18 -18.25 -17.23 2.76
CA VAL A 18 -18.34 -15.76 2.87
C VAL A 18 -17.03 -15.16 3.39
N TRP A 19 -16.41 -15.77 4.40
CA TRP A 19 -15.10 -15.32 4.91
C TRP A 19 -13.99 -15.45 3.86
N LEU A 20 -13.95 -16.55 3.12
CA LEU A 20 -12.97 -16.74 2.04
C LEU A 20 -13.10 -15.67 0.94
N ILE A 21 -14.34 -15.36 0.54
CA ILE A 21 -14.61 -14.32 -0.47
C ILE A 21 -14.17 -12.95 0.05
N LEU A 22 -14.45 -12.63 1.33
CA LEU A 22 -14.02 -11.37 1.94
C LEU A 22 -12.49 -11.22 1.95
N ILE A 23 -11.75 -12.26 2.36
CA ILE A 23 -10.28 -12.25 2.36
C ILE A 23 -9.76 -12.08 0.94
N PHE A 24 -10.29 -12.84 -0.01
CA PHE A 24 -9.90 -12.73 -1.42
C PHE A 24 -10.16 -11.33 -1.95
N TRP A 25 -11.30 -10.71 -1.61
CA TRP A 25 -11.63 -9.35 -2.02
C TRP A 25 -10.70 -8.31 -1.36
N ILE A 26 -10.29 -8.49 -0.10
CA ILE A 26 -9.30 -7.62 0.54
C ILE A 26 -7.96 -7.66 -0.20
N PHE A 27 -7.54 -8.82 -0.71
CA PHE A 27 -6.32 -8.98 -1.50
C PHE A 27 -6.47 -8.54 -2.97
N ALA A 28 -7.62 -8.80 -3.58
CA ALA A 28 -7.90 -8.48 -4.98
C ALA A 28 -8.23 -7.01 -5.19
N THR A 29 -8.76 -6.34 -4.18
CA THR A 29 -8.79 -4.87 -4.18
C THR A 29 -7.34 -4.44 -4.03
N PRO A 30 -6.76 -3.69 -5.00
CA PRO A 30 -5.55 -2.95 -4.72
C PRO A 30 -5.95 -1.84 -3.74
N TYR A 31 -6.08 -2.20 -2.47
CA TYR A 31 -6.08 -1.26 -1.38
C TYR A 31 -4.74 -0.57 -1.53
N ASN A 32 -4.80 0.56 -2.21
CA ASN A 32 -3.72 1.48 -2.38
C ASN A 32 -3.49 2.03 -0.98
N ILE A 33 -2.76 1.27 -0.15
CA ILE A 33 -2.54 1.53 1.27
C ILE A 33 -2.18 3.02 1.33
N PRO A 34 -3.09 3.91 1.79
CA PRO A 34 -2.82 5.34 1.71
C PRO A 34 -1.68 5.72 2.68
N GLY A 35 -1.27 4.78 3.54
CA GLY A 35 -0.11 4.83 4.42
C GLY A 35 1.16 4.13 3.91
N GLN A 36 1.22 3.52 2.72
CA GLN A 36 2.51 3.06 2.18
C GLN A 36 3.35 4.19 1.58
N ARG A 37 2.80 5.41 1.49
CA ARG A 37 3.61 6.65 1.40
C ARG A 37 4.33 7.00 2.70
N MET A 38 4.22 6.17 3.75
CA MET A 38 4.81 6.44 5.06
C MET A 38 6.04 5.56 5.35
N LYS A 39 6.45 4.68 4.42
CA LYS A 39 7.76 4.03 4.49
C LYS A 39 8.78 4.90 3.75
N LYS A 40 9.48 5.71 4.54
CA LYS A 40 10.56 6.62 4.17
C LYS A 40 10.02 7.94 3.63
N ASN A 41 9.89 8.91 4.52
CA ASN A 41 10.20 10.29 4.18
C ASN A 41 11.68 10.33 3.75
N SER A 42 11.99 9.77 2.58
CA SER A 42 13.28 9.98 1.96
C SER A 42 13.41 11.48 1.82
N PRO A 43 14.56 12.08 2.15
CA PRO A 43 14.73 13.52 2.00
C PRO A 43 14.39 14.01 0.58
N LEU A 44 14.46 13.13 -0.43
CA LEU A 44 13.95 13.34 -1.79
C LEU A 44 12.43 13.56 -1.89
N ASP A 45 11.63 12.87 -1.10
CA ASP A 45 10.15 12.99 -1.08
C ASP A 45 9.74 14.35 -0.49
N ILE A 46 10.42 14.78 0.58
CA ILE A 46 10.22 16.10 1.19
C ILE A 46 10.61 17.20 0.18
N LEU A 47 11.72 17.01 -0.54
CA LEU A 47 12.17 17.92 -1.59
C LEU A 47 11.15 17.99 -2.74
N GLN A 48 10.64 16.85 -3.20
CA GLN A 48 9.65 16.78 -4.27
C GLN A 48 8.32 17.44 -3.88
N LYS A 49 7.88 17.27 -2.62
CA LYS A 49 6.67 17.91 -2.09
C LYS A 49 6.80 19.44 -2.08
N ARG A 50 7.97 19.98 -1.73
CA ARG A 50 8.23 21.43 -1.75
C ARG A 50 8.32 21.99 -3.17
N PHE A 51 8.84 21.21 -4.12
CA PHE A 51 8.84 21.54 -5.55
C PHE A 51 7.42 21.56 -6.13
N ALA A 52 6.61 20.54 -5.84
CA ALA A 52 5.20 20.51 -6.25
C ALA A 52 4.37 21.65 -5.63
N SER A 53 4.77 22.14 -4.45
CA SER A 53 4.19 23.31 -3.81
C SER A 53 4.63 24.64 -4.43
N GLY A 54 5.55 24.65 -5.40
CA GLY A 54 6.09 25.87 -6.01
C GLY A 54 6.97 26.71 -5.08
N GLN A 55 7.40 26.16 -3.93
CA GLN A 55 8.26 26.86 -2.96
C GLN A 55 9.74 26.88 -3.35
N ILE A 56 10.13 26.09 -4.36
CA ILE A 56 11.50 25.97 -4.87
C ILE A 56 11.46 25.90 -6.39
N THR A 57 12.46 26.51 -7.02
CA THR A 57 12.67 26.50 -8.47
C THR A 57 13.27 25.17 -8.95
N ASN A 58 13.23 24.95 -10.26
CA ASN A 58 13.76 23.71 -10.87
C ASN A 58 15.26 23.54 -10.60
N ASP A 59 16.03 24.62 -10.69
CA ASP A 59 17.48 24.62 -10.42
C ASP A 59 17.81 24.19 -8.99
N GLU A 60 17.15 24.78 -7.98
CA GLU A 60 17.35 24.39 -6.58
C GLU A 60 16.92 22.94 -6.31
N TYR A 61 15.89 22.47 -7.00
CA TYR A 61 15.47 21.08 -6.91
C TYR A 61 16.53 20.11 -7.46
N GLN A 62 17.11 20.42 -8.63
CA GLN A 62 18.14 19.58 -9.26
C GLN A 62 19.42 19.51 -8.43
N GLU A 63 19.87 20.63 -7.86
CA GLU A 63 21.06 20.67 -7.03
C GLU A 63 20.89 19.83 -5.76
N ARG A 64 19.79 20.06 -5.03
CA ARG A 64 19.50 19.33 -3.78
C ARG A 64 19.25 17.84 -4.03
N LYS A 65 18.64 17.47 -5.16
CA LYS A 65 18.44 16.08 -5.55
C LYS A 65 19.78 15.36 -5.73
N LYS A 66 20.72 15.95 -6.48
CA LYS A 66 22.05 15.38 -6.73
C LYS A 66 22.85 15.18 -5.44
N ILE A 67 22.78 16.14 -4.52
CA ILE A 67 23.45 16.05 -3.21
C ILE A 67 22.89 14.85 -2.41
N LEU A 68 21.57 14.70 -2.37
CA LEU A 68 20.89 13.63 -1.65
C LEU A 68 21.16 12.24 -2.27
N GLU A 69 21.21 12.13 -3.60
CA GLU A 69 21.57 10.90 -4.29
C GLU A 69 23.03 10.50 -4.03
N ASN A 70 23.95 11.46 -3.99
CA ASN A 70 25.36 11.21 -3.67
C ASN A 70 25.52 10.72 -2.22
N ASP A 71 24.83 11.35 -1.27
CA ASP A 71 24.87 10.99 0.15
C ASP A 71 24.31 9.57 0.39
N LEU A 72 23.19 9.24 -0.23
CA LEU A 72 22.60 7.88 -0.19
C LEU A 72 23.54 6.81 -0.77
N SER A 73 24.28 7.11 -1.84
CA SER A 73 25.23 6.19 -2.46
C SER A 73 26.51 5.95 -1.65
N LYS A 74 26.86 6.89 -0.76
CA LYS A 74 28.03 6.76 0.14
C LYS A 74 27.72 5.96 1.41
N LEU A 75 26.44 5.79 1.73
CA LEU A 75 25.96 5.06 2.90
C LEU A 75 25.61 3.59 2.61
N SER A 76 25.60 3.17 1.33
CA SER A 76 25.39 1.78 0.88
C SER A 76 26.71 1.08 0.62
#